data_AF-A0A8W8KH54-F1
#
_entry.id   AF-A0A8W8KH54-F1
#
_cell.length_a   1.000
_cell.length_b   1.000
_cell.length_c   1.000
_cell.angle_alpha   90.00
_cell.angle_beta   90.00
_cell.angle_gamma   90.00
#
_symmetry.space_group_name_H-M   'P 1'
#
loop_
_entity.id
_entity.type
_entity.pdbx_description
1 polymer ?
#
loop_
_entity_poly.entity_id
_entity_poly.type
_entity_poly.pdbx_seq_one_letter_code
_entity_poly.pdbx_strand_id
1 'polypeptide(L)'
;MSTVSVECPTNETWRQRSTEVCNNSQEYHCLPTIFLNKSEEYCLTATLIQPGFCVIYNPYLKKASFDFKSSCVRKTNFSGCPKESYKSNEIFLYPSCQKINPDKQCYVADISCPNKTSNDPTVSTVTNNPSGGSSDAWSLSPPVWIYLISGLVFVQF
;
A
#
# COMPACT_ATOMS: atom_id res chain seq x y z
N MET A 1 -4.78 19.89 17.87
CA MET A 1 -5.10 18.52 17.41
C MET A 1 -3.89 18.00 16.67
N SER A 2 -3.13 17.10 17.30
CA SER A 2 -1.83 16.63 16.80
C SER A 2 -2.02 15.67 15.63
N THR A 3 -1.55 16.07 14.45
CA THR A 3 -1.50 15.21 13.25
C THR A 3 -0.22 14.39 13.30
N VAL A 4 -0.24 13.30 14.06
CA VAL A 4 0.81 12.27 14.02
C VAL A 4 0.31 11.18 13.07
N SER A 5 1.17 10.74 12.15
CA SER A 5 0.90 9.53 11.37
C SER A 5 0.80 8.36 12.33
N VAL A 6 -0.37 7.73 12.41
CA VAL A 6 -0.63 6.64 13.36
C VAL A 6 -0.65 5.31 12.63
N GLU A 7 -0.08 4.28 13.26
CA GLU A 7 -0.35 2.90 12.85
C GLU A 7 -1.76 2.51 13.34
N CYS A 8 -2.64 2.12 12.41
CA CYS A 8 -4.02 1.82 12.77
C CYS A 8 -4.12 0.52 13.59
N PRO A 9 -5.02 0.47 14.60
CA PRO A 9 -5.23 -0.73 15.39
C PRO A 9 -5.76 -1.89 14.53
N THR A 10 -5.39 -3.10 14.93
CA THR A 10 -5.90 -4.35 14.36
C THR A 10 -7.30 -4.64 14.89
N ASN A 11 -7.95 -5.67 14.34
CA ASN A 11 -9.26 -6.12 14.82
C ASN A 11 -9.28 -6.36 16.35
N GLU A 12 -8.22 -6.99 16.89
CA GLU A 12 -8.11 -7.32 18.32
C GLU A 12 -8.02 -6.08 19.21
N THR A 13 -7.32 -5.03 18.76
CA THR A 13 -7.10 -3.80 19.55
C THR A 13 -8.08 -2.68 19.23
N TRP A 14 -8.89 -2.83 18.16
CA TRP A 14 -9.82 -1.81 17.67
C TRP A 14 -10.77 -1.31 18.76
N ARG A 15 -11.40 -2.24 19.49
CA ARG A 15 -12.38 -1.89 20.53
C ARG A 15 -11.75 -1.07 21.65
N GLN A 16 -10.60 -1.50 22.16
CA GLN A 16 -9.90 -0.78 23.21
C GLN A 16 -9.54 0.64 22.75
N ARG A 17 -8.91 0.76 21.57
CA ARG A 17 -8.50 2.06 21.03
C ARG A 17 -9.69 2.99 20.79
N SER A 18 -10.82 2.44 20.34
CA SER A 18 -12.04 3.23 20.11
C SER A 18 -12.61 3.86 21.37
N THR A 19 -12.51 3.17 22.51
CA THR A 19 -12.92 3.70 23.81
C THR A 19 -11.97 4.77 24.30
N GLU A 20 -10.66 4.59 24.10
CA GLU A 20 -9.64 5.57 24.48
C GLU A 20 -9.75 6.89 23.70
N VAL A 21 -10.04 6.82 22.39
CA VAL A 21 -10.01 7.99 21.50
C VAL A 21 -11.37 8.67 21.37
N CYS A 22 -12.44 7.91 21.16
CA CYS A 22 -13.78 8.44 20.87
C CYS A 22 -14.81 8.14 21.96
N ASN A 23 -14.45 7.34 22.97
CA ASN A 23 -15.40 6.80 23.96
C ASN A 23 -16.57 6.01 23.34
N ASN A 24 -16.50 5.70 22.04
CA ASN A 24 -17.54 5.02 21.27
C ASN A 24 -16.96 4.34 20.01
N SER A 25 -17.12 3.02 19.93
CA SER A 25 -16.70 2.20 18.78
C SER A 25 -17.47 2.44 17.48
N GLN A 26 -18.66 3.04 17.55
CA GLN A 26 -19.49 3.31 16.37
C GLN A 26 -19.01 4.50 15.56
N GLU A 27 -18.25 5.41 16.19
CA GLU A 27 -17.75 6.64 15.56
C GLU A 27 -16.24 6.63 15.34
N TYR A 28 -15.52 5.73 16.01
CA TYR A 28 -14.08 5.63 15.85
C TYR A 28 -13.69 5.13 14.46
N HIS A 29 -12.71 5.81 13.87
CA HIS A 29 -12.12 5.49 12.60
C HIS A 29 -10.61 5.65 12.70
N CYS A 30 -9.87 4.74 12.07
CA CYS A 30 -8.48 4.96 11.69
C CYS A 30 -8.36 4.70 10.20
N LEU A 31 -8.15 5.76 9.42
CA LEU A 31 -8.26 5.74 7.97
C LEU A 31 -7.01 6.32 7.31
N PRO A 32 -6.54 5.73 6.20
CA PRO A 32 -5.67 6.42 5.27
C PRO A 32 -6.33 7.71 4.77
N THR A 33 -5.54 8.76 4.54
CA THR A 33 -6.06 9.97 3.87
C THR A 33 -6.26 9.72 2.37
N ILE A 34 -6.99 10.62 1.70
CA ILE A 34 -7.12 10.61 0.22
C ILE A 34 -5.78 10.59 -0.53
N PHE A 35 -4.68 10.96 0.11
CA PHE A 35 -3.34 11.00 -0.49
C PHE A 35 -2.53 9.73 -0.21
N LEU A 36 -3.03 8.81 0.62
CA LEU A 36 -2.36 7.56 1.03
C LEU A 36 -0.93 7.79 1.58
N ASN A 37 -0.66 8.98 2.12
CA ASN A 37 0.65 9.36 2.65
C ASN A 37 0.73 9.29 4.18
N LYS A 38 -0.40 9.02 4.85
CA LYS A 38 -0.51 8.80 6.30
C LYS A 38 -1.89 8.23 6.60
N SER A 39 -2.01 7.67 7.79
CA SER A 39 -3.28 7.30 8.40
C SER A 39 -3.51 8.15 9.64
N GLU A 40 -4.77 8.49 9.90
CA GLU A 40 -5.19 9.37 10.99
C GLU A 40 -6.42 8.79 11.69
N GLU A 41 -6.50 9.04 13.00
CA GLU A 41 -7.62 8.65 13.84
C GLU A 41 -8.64 9.79 13.94
N TYR A 42 -9.92 9.46 13.78
CA TYR A 42 -11.02 10.41 13.88
C TYR A 42 -12.26 9.80 14.52
N CYS A 43 -13.07 10.65 15.15
CA CYS A 43 -14.42 10.32 15.57
C CYS A 43 -15.39 10.92 14.54
N LEU A 44 -15.95 10.07 13.68
CA LEU A 44 -16.79 10.46 12.54
C LEU A 44 -18.05 9.59 12.51
N THR A 45 -19.13 10.13 11.95
CA THR A 45 -20.30 9.32 11.62
C THR A 45 -19.93 8.29 10.55
N ALA A 46 -20.25 7.02 10.81
CA ALA A 46 -19.99 5.95 9.88
C ALA A 46 -20.74 6.15 8.55
N THR A 47 -20.03 5.91 7.44
CA THR A 47 -20.55 5.98 6.07
C THR A 47 -20.58 4.58 5.48
N LEU A 48 -21.64 4.24 4.74
CA LEU A 48 -21.73 2.96 4.04
C LEU A 48 -20.79 2.96 2.83
N ILE A 49 -19.84 2.02 2.81
CA ILE A 49 -18.84 1.84 1.77
C ILE A 49 -19.30 0.73 0.82
N GLN A 50 -19.17 0.96 -0.48
CA GLN A 50 -19.65 0.07 -1.51
C GLN A 50 -18.66 -1.10 -1.71
N PRO A 51 -19.14 -2.24 -2.19
CA PRO A 51 -18.28 -3.36 -2.55
C PRO A 51 -17.21 -2.90 -3.53
N GLY A 52 -16.00 -3.41 -3.36
CA GLY A 52 -14.89 -3.14 -4.25
C GLY A 52 -14.11 -1.85 -4.00
N PHE A 53 -14.41 -1.16 -2.90
CA PHE A 53 -13.72 0.07 -2.50
C PHE A 53 -13.16 0.01 -1.09
N CYS A 54 -11.93 0.51 -0.94
CA CYS A 54 -11.40 0.88 0.36
C CYS A 54 -11.96 2.23 0.80
N VAL A 55 -12.01 2.44 2.12
CA VAL A 55 -12.42 3.71 2.71
C VAL A 55 -11.22 4.55 3.10
N ILE A 56 -11.34 5.84 2.83
CA ILE A 56 -10.34 6.88 3.10
C ILE A 56 -10.98 8.03 3.87
N TYR A 57 -10.17 8.79 4.58
CA TYR A 57 -10.57 10.08 5.11
C TYR A 57 -10.34 11.17 4.06
N ASN A 58 -11.40 11.93 3.77
CA ASN A 58 -11.34 13.10 2.90
C ASN A 58 -11.27 14.38 3.73
N PRO A 59 -10.11 15.07 3.80
CA PRO A 59 -9.93 16.26 4.62
C PRO A 59 -10.72 17.46 4.10
N TYR A 60 -11.04 17.51 2.80
CA TYR A 60 -11.84 18.59 2.23
C TYR A 60 -13.31 18.49 2.64
N LEU A 61 -13.81 17.26 2.77
CA LEU A 61 -15.20 16.98 3.18
C LEU A 61 -15.34 16.69 4.68
N LYS A 62 -14.21 16.55 5.40
CA LYS A 62 -14.13 16.16 6.81
C LYS A 62 -14.94 14.91 7.15
N LYS A 63 -14.88 13.89 6.28
CA LYS A 63 -15.64 12.63 6.44
C LYS A 63 -14.92 11.46 5.80
N ALA A 64 -15.37 10.26 6.17
CA ALA A 64 -15.04 9.03 5.45
C ALA A 64 -15.67 9.04 4.05
N SER A 65 -14.95 8.53 3.05
CA SER A 65 -15.43 8.38 1.68
C SER A 65 -14.81 7.18 0.99
N PHE A 66 -15.36 6.80 -0.16
CA PHE A 66 -14.77 5.77 -1.01
C PHE A 66 -13.47 6.26 -1.65
N ASP A 67 -12.49 5.39 -1.74
CA ASP A 67 -11.31 5.62 -2.56
C ASP A 67 -11.60 5.25 -4.02
N PHE A 68 -12.17 6.22 -4.76
CA PHE A 68 -12.43 6.06 -6.20
C PHE A 68 -11.15 5.92 -7.02
N LYS A 69 -10.01 6.45 -6.53
CA LYS A 69 -8.74 6.45 -7.27
C LYS A 69 -8.14 5.05 -7.30
N SER A 70 -8.11 4.35 -6.17
CA SER A 70 -7.59 2.99 -6.14
C SER A 70 -8.58 1.98 -6.68
N SER A 71 -9.88 2.13 -6.39
CA SER A 71 -10.96 1.18 -6.72
C SER A 71 -10.46 -0.25 -6.70
N CYS A 72 -10.17 -0.79 -5.50
CA CYS A 72 -9.38 -2.02 -5.36
C CYS A 72 -9.90 -3.20 -6.18
N VAL A 73 -11.21 -3.29 -6.44
CA VAL A 73 -11.80 -4.34 -7.28
C VAL A 73 -11.38 -4.29 -8.74
N ARG A 74 -11.03 -3.11 -9.25
CA ARG A 74 -10.54 -2.93 -10.63
C ARG A 74 -9.07 -3.29 -10.78
N LYS A 75 -8.38 -3.53 -9.66
CA LYS A 75 -6.98 -3.94 -9.66
C LYS A 75 -6.90 -5.46 -9.57
N THR A 76 -6.42 -6.08 -10.64
CA THR A 76 -6.15 -7.53 -10.70
C THR A 76 -5.14 -7.98 -9.65
N ASN A 77 -4.32 -7.03 -9.18
CA ASN A 77 -3.19 -7.25 -8.29
C ASN A 77 -3.46 -6.80 -6.84
N PHE A 78 -4.72 -6.57 -6.45
CA PHE A 78 -5.08 -6.17 -5.10
C PHE A 78 -5.71 -7.32 -4.33
N SER A 79 -5.11 -7.71 -3.22
CA SER A 79 -5.62 -8.80 -2.36
C SER A 79 -6.49 -8.28 -1.21
N GLY A 80 -7.58 -8.98 -0.88
CA GLY A 80 -8.42 -8.64 0.28
C GLY A 80 -9.32 -7.39 0.09
N CYS A 81 -9.64 -7.04 -1.15
CA CYS A 81 -10.62 -5.99 -1.44
C CYS A 81 -12.03 -6.40 -0.94
N PRO A 82 -12.79 -5.50 -0.29
CA PRO A 82 -14.13 -5.80 0.22
C PRO A 82 -15.08 -6.30 -0.88
N LYS A 83 -15.76 -7.42 -0.65
CA LYS A 83 -16.72 -8.01 -1.60
C LYS A 83 -18.17 -7.60 -1.34
N GLU A 84 -18.45 -7.08 -0.16
CA GLU A 84 -19.76 -6.64 0.30
C GLU A 84 -19.66 -5.22 0.82
N SER A 85 -20.81 -4.55 0.94
CA SER A 85 -20.87 -3.23 1.55
C SER A 85 -20.55 -3.34 3.05
N TYR A 86 -19.85 -2.35 3.60
CA TYR A 86 -19.48 -2.30 5.02
C TYR A 86 -19.53 -0.88 5.52
N LYS A 87 -19.62 -0.67 6.84
CA LYS A 87 -19.53 0.67 7.42
C LYS A 87 -18.08 1.11 7.52
N SER A 88 -17.81 2.40 7.35
CA SER A 88 -16.44 2.93 7.39
C SER A 88 -15.70 2.66 8.71
N ASN A 89 -16.42 2.53 9.84
CA ASN A 89 -15.85 2.19 11.14
C ASN A 89 -15.54 0.68 11.28
N GLU A 90 -15.88 -0.14 10.27
CA GLU A 90 -15.58 -1.57 10.18
C GLU A 90 -14.36 -1.85 9.29
N ILE A 91 -13.58 -0.82 8.93
CA ILE A 91 -12.36 -0.96 8.11
C ILE A 91 -11.34 -1.95 8.71
N PHE A 92 -11.35 -2.17 10.03
CA PHE A 92 -10.49 -3.14 10.70
C PHE A 92 -10.72 -4.59 10.27
N LEU A 93 -11.86 -4.89 9.66
CA LEU A 93 -12.14 -6.19 9.02
C LEU A 93 -11.39 -6.34 7.69
N TYR A 94 -10.84 -5.25 7.15
CA TYR A 94 -10.13 -5.19 5.87
C TYR A 94 -8.72 -4.60 6.04
N PRO A 95 -7.76 -5.34 6.65
CA PRO A 95 -6.39 -4.87 6.83
C PRO A 95 -5.70 -4.42 5.53
N SER A 96 -6.06 -5.03 4.40
CA SER A 96 -5.59 -4.63 3.06
C SER A 96 -5.95 -3.18 2.69
N CYS A 97 -7.04 -2.66 3.22
CA CYS A 97 -7.47 -1.27 3.05
C CYS A 97 -6.92 -0.33 4.14
N GLN A 98 -6.32 -0.83 5.21
CA GLN A 98 -5.69 -0.01 6.25
C GLN A 98 -4.19 0.21 6.00
N LYS A 99 -3.50 -0.81 5.46
CA LYS A 99 -2.05 -0.81 5.27
C LYS A 99 -1.66 -0.10 3.99
N ILE A 100 -1.01 1.05 4.14
CA ILE A 100 -0.46 1.86 3.06
C ILE A 100 1.07 1.92 3.14
N ASN A 101 1.71 2.19 2.01
CA ASN A 101 3.08 2.67 1.95
C ASN A 101 3.04 4.22 1.78
N PRO A 102 3.26 4.99 2.86
CA PRO A 102 3.23 6.45 2.83
C PRO A 102 4.12 7.10 1.76
N ASP A 103 5.29 6.52 1.52
CA ASP A 103 6.31 7.10 0.63
C ASP A 103 5.93 6.92 -0.84
N LYS A 104 5.20 5.83 -1.13
CA LYS A 104 4.75 5.46 -2.49
C LYS A 104 3.27 5.77 -2.73
N GLN A 105 2.55 6.21 -1.69
CA GLN A 105 1.15 6.61 -1.75
C GLN A 105 0.24 5.53 -2.36
N CYS A 106 0.42 4.29 -1.91
CA CYS A 106 -0.31 3.12 -2.38
C CYS A 106 -0.61 2.16 -1.24
N TYR A 107 -1.58 1.27 -1.43
CA TYR A 107 -1.87 0.19 -0.49
C TYR A 107 -0.82 -0.90 -0.61
N VAL A 108 -0.36 -1.45 0.52
CA VAL A 108 0.59 -2.57 0.53
C VAL A 108 -0.02 -3.83 -0.10
N ALA A 109 -1.34 -3.96 -0.04
CA ALA A 109 -2.06 -5.10 -0.64
C ALA A 109 -2.11 -5.07 -2.17
N ASP A 110 -1.68 -3.97 -2.81
CA ASP A 110 -1.50 -3.85 -4.25
C ASP A 110 -0.07 -4.32 -4.61
N ILE A 111 0.05 -5.39 -5.40
CA ILE A 111 1.37 -5.94 -5.81
C ILE A 111 2.21 -4.89 -6.57
N SER A 112 1.56 -3.91 -7.21
CA SER A 112 2.28 -2.81 -7.88
C SER A 112 2.85 -1.77 -6.91
N CYS A 113 2.46 -1.82 -5.62
CA CYS A 113 2.99 -0.97 -4.58
C CYS A 113 4.36 -1.49 -4.13
N PRO A 114 5.45 -0.72 -4.35
CA PRO A 114 6.78 -1.16 -3.95
C PRO A 114 6.87 -1.31 -2.43
N ASN A 115 7.44 -2.43 -1.94
CA ASN A 115 7.73 -2.59 -0.53
C ASN A 115 8.84 -1.60 -0.09
N LYS A 116 8.82 -1.19 1.18
CA LYS A 116 9.90 -0.35 1.76
C LYS A 116 11.25 -1.08 1.82
N THR A 117 11.27 -2.40 1.62
CA THR A 117 12.47 -3.22 1.46
C THR A 117 12.57 -3.73 0.02
N SER A 118 13.44 -3.11 -0.78
CA SER A 118 14.64 -3.77 -1.31
C SER A 118 15.17 -3.04 -2.54
N ASN A 119 16.45 -2.65 -2.48
CA ASN A 119 17.30 -2.74 -3.64
C ASN A 119 17.43 -4.22 -3.97
N ASP A 120 16.58 -4.79 -4.81
CA ASP A 120 16.89 -6.06 -5.47
C ASP A 120 16.12 -6.22 -6.79
N PRO A 121 16.80 -6.18 -7.94
CA PRO A 121 16.26 -6.69 -9.18
C PRO A 121 16.33 -8.21 -9.17
N THR A 122 15.26 -8.87 -9.63
CA THR A 122 15.16 -10.30 -10.02
C THR A 122 14.39 -11.17 -9.04
N VAL A 123 13.08 -11.31 -9.26
CA VAL A 123 12.40 -12.59 -9.03
C VAL A 123 12.17 -13.22 -10.38
N SER A 124 13.17 -13.96 -10.85
CA SER A 124 13.01 -14.98 -11.89
C SER A 124 12.87 -16.33 -11.20
N THR A 125 11.75 -16.99 -11.50
CA THR A 125 11.40 -18.39 -11.29
C THR A 125 12.56 -19.36 -11.49
N VAL A 126 12.83 -20.29 -10.54
CA VAL A 126 13.27 -21.70 -10.76
C VAL A 126 13.08 -22.47 -9.42
N THR A 127 12.12 -23.40 -9.31
CA THR A 127 12.22 -24.88 -9.40
C THR A 127 13.11 -25.56 -8.34
N ASN A 128 12.48 -26.40 -7.52
CA ASN A 128 13.09 -27.26 -6.49
C ASN A 128 14.00 -28.34 -7.08
N ASN A 129 15.24 -28.48 -6.59
CA ASN A 129 15.79 -29.74 -6.10
C ASN A 129 17.11 -29.55 -5.31
N PRO A 130 17.48 -30.46 -4.37
CA PRO A 130 18.54 -30.26 -3.40
C PRO A 130 19.85 -30.98 -3.76
N SER A 131 20.97 -30.30 -3.60
CA SER A 131 22.30 -30.94 -3.46
C SER A 131 23.30 -29.91 -2.94
N GLY A 132 24.07 -30.32 -1.93
CA GLY A 132 24.92 -29.46 -1.11
C GLY A 132 26.22 -28.99 -1.77
N GLY A 133 26.98 -28.20 -0.99
CA GLY A 133 28.33 -27.79 -1.32
C GLY A 133 28.61 -26.35 -0.89
N SER A 134 29.20 -26.20 0.30
CA SER A 134 29.77 -24.96 0.81
C SER A 134 31.19 -24.79 0.26
N SER A 135 31.48 -23.64 -0.34
CA SER A 135 32.81 -23.02 -0.36
C SER A 135 32.74 -21.66 -1.06
N ASP A 136 33.19 -20.64 -0.33
CA ASP A 136 33.30 -19.24 -0.74
C ASP A 136 34.29 -19.07 -1.90
N ALA A 137 33.95 -18.22 -2.87
CA ALA A 137 34.90 -17.70 -3.85
C ALA A 137 34.43 -16.34 -4.37
N TRP A 138 35.09 -15.28 -3.94
CA TRP A 138 34.94 -13.92 -4.45
C TRP A 138 35.64 -13.86 -5.80
N SER A 139 34.88 -13.77 -6.89
CA SER A 139 35.45 -13.71 -8.25
C SER A 139 35.26 -12.32 -8.85
N LEU A 140 36.41 -11.69 -9.09
CA LEU A 140 36.62 -10.39 -9.69
C LEU A 140 36.08 -10.33 -11.13
N SER A 141 35.40 -9.23 -11.47
CA SER A 141 34.99 -8.88 -12.83
C SER A 141 36.19 -8.59 -13.73
N PRO A 142 36.16 -8.97 -15.01
CA PRO A 142 36.93 -8.29 -16.07
C PRO A 142 36.04 -7.39 -16.94
N PRO A 143 36.62 -6.37 -17.62
CA PRO A 143 35.90 -5.22 -18.17
C PRO A 143 35.72 -5.29 -19.69
N VAL A 144 35.15 -4.21 -20.27
CA VAL A 144 35.35 -3.71 -21.66
C VAL A 144 34.32 -4.24 -22.71
N TRP A 145 33.75 -3.51 -23.69
CA TRP A 145 34.11 -2.31 -24.47
C TRP A 145 32.88 -1.42 -24.77
N ILE A 146 33.04 -0.09 -24.73
CA ILE A 146 32.13 0.87 -25.38
C ILE A 146 32.65 1.08 -26.81
N TYR A 147 31.85 0.71 -27.81
CA TYR A 147 32.09 1.07 -29.21
C TYR A 147 31.46 2.42 -29.52
N LEU A 148 32.29 3.45 -29.68
CA LEU A 148 31.91 4.71 -30.33
C LEU A 148 31.95 4.50 -31.84
N ILE A 149 30.78 4.34 -32.47
CA ILE A 149 30.66 4.52 -33.92
C ILE A 149 30.24 5.95 -34.21
N SER A 150 31.24 6.75 -34.57
CA SER A 150 31.13 8.02 -35.28
C SER A 150 30.39 7.79 -36.61
N GLY A 151 29.35 8.58 -36.87
CA GLY A 151 28.62 8.51 -38.13
C GLY A 151 27.61 9.63 -38.29
N LEU A 152 28.11 10.87 -38.37
CA LEU A 152 27.39 12.01 -38.90
C LEU A 152 27.03 11.73 -40.37
N VAL A 153 25.73 11.61 -40.67
CA VAL A 153 25.21 11.81 -42.03
C VAL A 153 24.02 12.75 -41.94
N PHE A 154 24.28 14.02 -42.26
CA PHE A 154 23.27 14.98 -42.66
C PHE A 154 22.83 14.64 -44.08
N VAL A 155 21.55 14.39 -44.30
CA VAL A 155 20.91 14.66 -45.60
C VAL A 155 19.56 15.31 -45.35
N GLN A 156 19.45 16.50 -45.91
CA GLN A 156 18.29 17.37 -45.95
C GLN A 156 17.76 17.33 -47.37
N PHE A 157 16.45 17.19 -47.53
CA PHE A 157 15.66 17.68 -48.66
C PHE A 157 14.31 18.15 -48.11
#